data_AF-A0A534Y1W3-F1
#
_entry.id   AF-A0A534Y1W3-F1
#
_cell.length_a   1.000
_cell.length_b   1.000
_cell.length_c   1.000
_cell.angle_alpha   90.00
_cell.angle_beta   90.00
_cell.angle_gamma   90.00
#
_symmetry.space_group_name_H-M   'P 1'
#
loop_
_entity.id
_entity.type
_entity.pdbx_description
1 polymer ?
#
loop_
_entity_poly.entity_id
_entity_poly.type
_entity_poly.pdbx_seq_one_letter_code
_entity_poly.pdbx_strand_id
1 'polypeptide(L)' 'MASPVLLCVGLSHREVPIAVREQVAVSADDLPEKLRRLKAIPGVREAFLVSTCNRLE' A
#
# COMPACT_ATOMS: atom_id res chain seq x y z
N MET A 1 -4.12 -25.54 -11.56
CA MET A 1 -3.24 -24.46 -11.08
C MET A 1 -4.12 -23.23 -10.84
N ALA A 2 -4.08 -22.63 -9.65
CA ALA A 2 -4.84 -21.40 -9.39
C ALA A 2 -4.20 -20.21 -10.11
N SER A 3 -5.02 -19.36 -10.74
CA SER A 3 -4.55 -18.11 -11.35
C SER A 3 -3.96 -17.19 -10.29
N PRO A 4 -2.87 -16.43 -10.58
CA PRO A 4 -2.45 -15.35 -9.70
C PRO A 4 -3.60 -14.36 -9.48
N VAL A 5 -3.81 -13.97 -8.22
CA VAL A 5 -4.73 -12.90 -7.83
C VAL A 5 -3.91 -11.65 -7.58
N LEU A 6 -4.33 -10.52 -8.16
CA LEU A 6 -3.86 -9.20 -7.78
C LEU A 6 -4.88 -8.58 -6.85
N LEU A 7 -4.44 -8.20 -5.65
CA LEU A 7 -5.24 -7.51 -4.67
C LEU A 7 -4.71 -6.09 -4.52
N CYS A 8 -5.58 -5.10 -4.65
CA CYS A 8 -5.29 -3.71 -4.31
C CYS A 8 -6.04 -3.37 -3.02
N VAL A 9 -5.32 -2.85 -2.02
CA VAL A 9 -5.89 -2.42 -0.73
C VAL A 9 -5.39 -1.02 -0.47
N GLY A 10 -6.29 -0.06 -0.30
CA GLY A 10 -5.86 1.31 -0.15
C GLY A 10 -6.99 2.29 0.12
N LEU A 11 -6.60 3.56 0.17
CA LEU A 11 -7.46 4.71 0.38
C LEU A 11 -7.22 5.74 -0.72
N SER A 12 -8.28 6.41 -1.16
CA SER A 12 -8.24 7.41 -2.22
C SER A 12 -8.91 8.70 -1.78
N HIS A 13 -8.48 9.83 -2.34
CA HIS A 13 -9.11 11.14 -2.17
C HIS A 13 -10.61 11.16 -2.55
N ARG A 14 -11.09 10.17 -3.32
CA ARG A 14 -12.49 10.08 -3.73
C ARG A 14 -13.43 9.78 -2.57
N GLU A 15 -13.00 8.94 -1.64
CA GLU A 15 -13.82 8.52 -0.50
C GLU A 15 -13.30 9.05 0.84
N VAL A 16 -12.00 9.39 0.92
CA VAL A 16 -11.31 9.62 2.20
C VAL A 16 -10.73 11.03 2.31
N PRO A 17 -11.09 11.81 3.35
CA PRO A 17 -10.52 13.13 3.61
C PRO A 17 -9.00 13.13 3.75
N ILE A 18 -8.37 14.25 3.42
CA ILE A 18 -6.90 14.40 3.47
C ILE A 18 -6.31 14.11 4.86
N ALA A 19 -6.96 14.58 5.93
CA ALA A 19 -6.50 14.39 7.30
C ALA A 19 -6.40 12.91 7.72
N VAL A 20 -7.19 12.01 7.11
CA VAL A 20 -7.09 10.56 7.35
C VAL A 20 -5.98 9.96 6.50
N ARG A 21 -5.79 10.42 5.26
CA ARG A 21 -4.74 9.92 4.36
C ARG A 21 -3.35 10.27 4.85
N GLU A 22 -3.16 11.43 5.48
CA GLU A 22 -1.88 11.85 6.07
C GLU A 22 -1.44 10.93 7.23
N GLN A 23 -2.38 10.32 7.96
CA GLN A 23 -2.05 9.42 9.07
C GLN A 23 -1.40 8.11 8.62
N VAL A 24 -1.61 7.73 7.36
CA VAL A 24 -1.11 6.46 6.80
C VAL A 24 -0.03 6.67 5.74
N ALA A 25 0.26 7.93 5.37
CA ALA A 25 1.24 8.25 4.35
C ALA A 25 2.60 7.60 4.65
N VAL A 26 3.19 6.99 3.62
CA VAL A 26 4.52 6.36 3.70
C VAL A 26 5.53 7.31 3.09
N SER A 27 6.56 7.66 3.86
CA SER A 27 7.69 8.45 3.40
C SER A 27 8.62 7.60 2.50
N ALA A 28 9.48 8.26 1.73
CA ALA A 28 10.47 7.57 0.91
C ALA A 28 11.45 6.74 1.76
N ASP A 29 11.82 7.26 2.95
CA ASP A 29 12.74 6.59 3.87
C ASP A 29 12.12 5.34 4.51
N ASP A 30 10.81 5.34 4.75
CA ASP A 30 10.08 4.21 5.32
C ASP A 30 9.73 3.13 4.27
N LEU A 31 9.71 3.49 2.98
CA LEU A 31 9.23 2.63 1.90
C LEU A 31 9.91 1.25 1.84
N PRO A 32 11.26 1.12 1.96
CA PRO A 32 11.91 -0.18 1.91
C PRO A 32 11.45 -1.11 3.04
N GLU A 33 11.31 -0.59 4.25
CA GLU A 33 10.90 -1.36 5.42
C GLU A 33 9.42 -1.77 5.34
N LYS A 34 8.54 -0.88 4.86
CA LYS A 34 7.11 -1.20 4.62
C LYS A 34 6.96 -2.30 3.56
N LEU A 35 7.67 -2.20 2.44
CA LEU A 35 7.64 -3.23 1.39
C LEU A 35 8.17 -4.57 1.88
N ARG A 36 9.25 -4.57 2.67
CA ARG A 36 9.79 -5.79 3.30
C ARG A 36 8.75 -6.46 4.18
N ARG A 37 8.02 -5.69 4.98
CA ARG A 37 6.93 -6.21 5.84
C ARG A 37 5.76 -6.76 5.04
N LEU A 38 5.36 -6.11 3.93
CA LEU A 38 4.29 -6.61 3.05
C LEU A 38 4.67 -7.96 2.43
N LYS A 39 5.90 -8.09 1.92
CA LYS A 39 6.40 -9.35 1.34
C LYS A 39 6.60 -10.46 2.38
N ALA A 40 6.71 -10.14 3.66
CA ALA A 40 6.83 -11.13 4.73
C ALA A 40 5.48 -11.78 5.10
N ILE A 41 4.36 -11.26 4.60
CA ILE A 41 3.03 -11.83 4.84
C ILE A 41 2.91 -13.17 4.09
N PRO A 42 2.53 -14.28 4.77
CA PRO A 42 2.33 -15.56 4.12
C PRO A 42 1.36 -15.48 2.94
N GLY A 43 1.80 -15.97 1.77
CA GLY A 43 1.00 -15.95 0.54
C GLY A 43 1.23 -14.73 -0.37
N VAL A 44 1.92 -13.68 0.11
CA VAL A 44 2.31 -12.53 -0.72
C VAL A 44 3.61 -12.84 -1.45
N ARG A 45 3.54 -13.01 -2.78
CA ARG A 45 4.73 -13.26 -3.62
C ARG A 45 5.44 -11.96 -4.01
N GLU A 46 4.66 -10.95 -4.35
CA GLU A 46 5.10 -9.65 -4.84
C GLU A 46 4.23 -8.56 -4.20
N ALA A 47 4.83 -7.38 -4.01
CA ALA A 47 4.15 -6.21 -3.49
C ALA A 47 4.79 -4.95 -4.07
N PHE A 48 3.96 -3.95 -4.34
CA PHE A 48 4.37 -2.58 -4.61
C PHE A 48 3.50 -1.66 -3.75
N LEU A 49 3.97 -0.44 -3.49
CA LEU A 49 3.28 0.54 -2.65
C LEU A 49 3.31 1.89 -3.35
N VAL A 50 2.15 2.54 -3.46
CA VAL A 50 1.95 3.86 -4.05
C VAL A 50 1.44 4.80 -2.97
N SER A 51 2.33 5.66 -2.47
CA SER A 51 2.00 6.70 -1.48
C SER A 51 2.13 8.07 -2.13
N THR A 52 1.00 8.76 -2.34
CA THR A 52 0.94 10.10 -2.92
C THR A 52 -0.02 10.98 -2.13
N CYS A 53 -0.09 12.27 -2.45
CA CYS A 53 -1.08 13.17 -1.88
C CYS A 53 -2.54 12.84 -2.26
N ASN A 54 -2.81 11.89 -3.16
CA ASN A 54 -4.15 11.56 -3.65
C ASN A 54 -4.60 10.13 -3.35
N ARG A 55 -3.67 9.24 -3.03
CA ARG A 55 -3.93 7.82 -2.74
C ARG A 55 -2.79 7.19 -1.93
N LEU A 56 -3.15 6.17 -1.17
CA LEU A 56 -2.25 5.20 -0.60
C LEU A 56 -2.76 3.80 -0.96
N GLU A 57 -2.00 3.06 -1.75
CA GLU A 57 -2.35 1.74 -2.29
C GLU A 57 -1.15 0.79 -2.28
#